data_AF-A0A438I9N5-F1
#
_entry.id   AF-A0A438I9N5-F1
#
_cell.length_a   1.000
_cell.length_b   1.000
_cell.length_c   1.000
_cell.angle_alpha   90.00
_cell.angle_beta   90.00
_cell.angle_gamma   90.00
#
_symmetry.space_group_name_H-M   'P 1'
#
loop_
_entity.id
_entity.type
_entity.pdbx_description
1 polymer ?
#
loop_
_entity_poly.entity_id
_entity_poly.type
_entity_poly.pdbx_seq_one_letter_code
_entity_poly.pdbx_strand_id
1 'polypeptide(L)' 'MVETSRDWSEKLSFALWAYWTSFRTSTGATPYSLVYGMEAVLPVEIEMGSLRVALE' A
#
# COMPACT_ATOMS: atom_id res chain seq x y z
N MET A 1 20.22 2.83 -13.86
CA MET A 1 19.99 2.95 -12.41
C MET A 1 19.86 1.54 -11.89
N VAL A 2 20.87 1.02 -11.18
CA VAL A 2 20.85 -0.35 -10.66
C VAL A 2 20.01 -0.34 -9.39
N GLU A 3 18.83 -0.96 -9.45
CA GLU A 3 18.02 -1.22 -8.28
C GLU A 3 18.78 -2.22 -7.42
N THR A 4 19.23 -1.81 -6.25
CA THR A 4 19.85 -2.74 -5.31
C THR A 4 18.75 -3.42 -4.51
N SER A 5 18.97 -4.65 -4.03
CA SER A 5 17.98 -5.39 -3.24
C SER A 5 17.53 -4.63 -1.98
N ARG A 6 18.30 -3.63 -1.54
CA ARG A 6 18.02 -2.76 -0.40
C ARG A 6 16.92 -1.72 -0.70
N ASP A 7 16.78 -1.32 -1.96
CA ASP A 7 15.76 -0.36 -2.42
C ASP A 7 14.36 -1.01 -2.51
N TRP A 8 14.30 -2.35 -2.54
CA TRP A 8 13.04 -3.08 -2.60
C TRP A 8 12.21 -2.91 -1.33
N SER A 9 12.84 -2.85 -0.16
CA SER A 9 12.14 -2.66 1.11
C SER A 9 11.36 -1.34 1.16
N GLU A 10 11.94 -0.27 0.62
CA GLU A 10 11.28 1.03 0.53
C GLU A 10 10.16 1.03 -0.51
N LYS A 11 10.36 0.34 -1.63
CA LYS A 11 9.38 0.24 -2.73
C LYS A 11 8.23 -0.70 -2.44
N LEU A 12 8.42 -1.68 -1.56
CA LEU A 12 7.41 -2.67 -1.19
C LEU A 12 6.16 -2.01 -0.62
N SER A 13 6.32 -1.02 0.24
CA SER A 13 5.22 -0.25 0.84
C SER A 13 4.38 0.45 -0.23
N PHE A 14 5.04 1.08 -1.21
CA PHE A 14 4.36 1.73 -2.34
C PHE A 14 3.68 0.72 -3.26
N ALA A 15 4.32 -0.43 -3.53
CA ALA A 15 3.75 -1.48 -4.36
C ALA A 15 2.51 -2.13 -3.72
N LEU A 16 2.55 -2.39 -2.41
CA LEU A 16 1.41 -2.87 -1.64
C LEU A 16 0.26 -1.87 -1.66
N TRP A 17 0.56 -0.59 -1.44
CA TRP A 17 -0.46 0.45 -1.49
C TRP A 17 -1.13 0.53 -2.86
N ALA A 18 -0.33 0.59 -3.92
CA ALA A 18 -0.85 0.59 -5.28
C ALA A 18 -1.72 -0.64 -5.57
N TYR A 19 -1.33 -1.82 -5.05
CA TYR A 19 -2.13 -3.03 -5.19
C TYR A 19 -3.47 -2.94 -4.45
N TRP A 20 -3.49 -2.42 -3.22
CA TRP A 20 -4.71 -2.31 -2.42
C TRP A 20 -5.70 -1.29 -2.98
N THR A 21 -5.22 -0.19 -3.55
CA THR A 21 -6.08 0.86 -4.10
C THR A 21 -6.40 0.68 -5.58
N SER A 22 -5.78 -0.27 -6.26
CA SER A 22 -6.03 -0.51 -7.68
C SER A 22 -7.36 -1.24 -7.89
N PHE A 23 -8.18 -0.71 -8.78
CA PHE A 23 -9.45 -1.31 -9.14
C PHE A 23 -9.23 -2.66 -9.85
N ARG A 24 -9.88 -3.71 -9.36
CA ARG A 24 -9.88 -5.01 -10.01
C ARG A 24 -11.14 -5.23 -10.82
N THR A 25 -10.97 -5.40 -12.12
CA THR A 25 -12.06 -5.72 -13.05
C THR A 25 -12.71 -7.08 -12.76
N SER A 26 -11.97 -8.03 -12.19
CA SER A 26 -12.50 -9.34 -11.81
C SER A 26 -13.49 -9.30 -10.65
N THR A 27 -13.26 -8.42 -9.67
CA THR A 27 -14.11 -8.26 -8.49
C THR A 27 -15.01 -7.03 -8.55
N GLY A 28 -14.80 -6.14 -9.51
CA GLY A 28 -15.52 -4.87 -9.63
C GLY A 28 -15.26 -3.90 -8.48
N ALA A 29 -14.17 -4.09 -7.73
CA ALA A 29 -13.84 -3.36 -6.51
C ALA A 29 -12.32 -3.32 -6.28
N THR A 30 -11.87 -2.40 -5.43
CA THR A 30 -10.48 -2.38 -4.96
C THR A 30 -10.28 -3.49 -3.90
N PRO A 31 -9.09 -4.11 -3.79
CA PRO A 31 -8.82 -5.05 -2.71
C PRO A 31 -9.07 -4.44 -1.32
N TYR A 32 -8.81 -3.15 -1.14
CA TYR A 32 -9.07 -2.45 0.11
C TYR A 32 -10.55 -2.43 0.47
N SER A 33 -11.44 -2.07 -0.46
CA SER A 33 -12.88 -2.01 -0.17
C SER A 33 -13.51 -3.37 0.08
N LEU A 34 -12.92 -4.45 -0.45
CA LEU A 34 -13.35 -5.80 -0.10
C LEU A 34 -13.00 -6.20 1.34
N VAL A 35 -11.90 -5.67 1.89
CA VAL A 35 -11.46 -5.99 3.26
C VAL A 35 -12.16 -5.11 4.29
N TYR A 36 -12.28 -3.81 4.01
CA TYR A 36 -12.75 -2.82 4.98
C TYR A 36 -14.17 -2.30 4.72
N GLY A 37 -14.76 -2.62 3.55
CA GLY A 37 -16.11 -2.17 3.19
C GLY A 37 -16.21 -0.70 2.76
N MET A 38 -15.08 -0.04 2.49
CA MET A 38 -14.99 1.39 2.15
C MET A 38 -13.90 1.61 1.09
N GLU A 39 -13.99 2.62 0.22
CA GLU A 39 -12.86 2.93 -0.67
C GLU A 39 -11.71 3.59 0.09
N ALA A 40 -10.47 3.26 -0.27
CA ALA A 40 -9.29 3.80 0.37
C ALA A 40 -9.20 5.33 0.16
N VAL A 41 -9.05 6.09 1.24
CA VAL A 41 -8.81 7.53 1.21
C VAL A 41 -7.34 7.77 1.57
N LEU A 42 -6.54 8.22 0.60
CA LEU A 42 -5.11 8.59 0.78
C LEU A 42 -4.91 9.60 1.94
N PRO A 43 -3.74 9.68 2.63
CA PRO A 43 -2.62 8.75 2.77
C PRO A 43 -2.22 8.55 4.25
N VAL A 44 -3.15 8.50 5.20
CA VAL A 44 -2.76 8.34 6.62
C VAL A 44 -2.09 6.97 6.86
N GLU A 45 -2.50 5.94 6.14
CA GLU A 45 -2.01 4.57 6.32
C GLU A 45 -0.63 4.32 5.70
N ILE A 46 -0.27 5.00 4.60
CA ILE A 46 1.09 4.90 4.03
C ILE A 46 2.11 5.57 4.95
N GLU A 47 1.76 6.72 5.52
CA GLU A 47 2.62 7.44 6.47
C GLU A 47 2.67 6.71 7.83
N MET A 48 1.54 6.16 8.29
CA MET A 48 1.47 5.40 9.55
C MET A 48 2.16 4.02 9.51
N GLY A 49 2.35 3.44 8.31
CA GLY A 49 3.23 2.28 8.13
C GLY A 49 4.67 2.54 8.61
N SER A 50 5.14 3.78 8.49
CA SER A 50 6.42 4.24 9.07
C SER A 50 6.31 4.67 10.53
N LEU A 51 5.16 5.15 11.01
CA LEU A 51 5.02 5.55 12.43
C LEU A 51 5.11 4.37 13.40
N ARG A 52 4.75 3.14 12.99
CA ARG A 52 5.02 1.94 13.80
C ARG A 52 6.51 1.59 13.87
N VAL A 53 7.30 1.95 12.86
CA VAL A 53 8.77 1.78 12.83
C VAL A 53 9.46 2.93 13.59
N ALA A 54 8.84 4.11 13.66
CA ALA A 54 9.38 5.28 14.37
C ALA A 54 9.18 5.23 15.90
N LEU A 55 8.44 4.26 16.43
CA LEU A 55 8.27 4.06 17.88
C LEU A 55 9.20 2.95 18.44
N GLU A 56 10.15 2.46 17.65
CA GLU A 56 11.26 1.63 18.17
C GLU A 56 12.42 2.49 18.70
#